data_AF-A0A531M5I9-F1
#
_entry.id   AF-A0A531M5I9-F1
#
_cell.length_a   1.000
_cell.length_b   1.000
_cell.length_c   1.000
_cell.angle_alpha   90.00
_cell.angle_beta   90.00
_cell.angle_gamma   90.00
#
_symmetry.space_group_name_H-M   'P 1'
#
loop_
_entity.id
_entity.type
_entity.pdbx_description
1 polymer ?
#
loop_
_entity_poly.entity_id
_entity_poly.type
_entity_poly.pdbx_seq_one_letter_code
_entity_poly.pdbx_strand_id
1 'polypeptide(L)'
;PRVLTIEQAQALPSGPFELGHRSLQSGLRAWVERQTSHPLGYIEQLYTFADRDRTGDERVQISISYLGLTREEQAERSPTHGWRGWYDYFPWEDHRAGVPPIVPDVLIPRLLAWADGTDNLSIRRDRRQRVAYAFGLDDRGWNEELALQRYELLYEAALV
;
A
#
# COMPACT_ATOMS: atom_id res chain seq x y z
N PRO A 1 13.33 -1.78 3.36
CA PRO A 1 12.79 -2.03 2.01
C PRO A 1 12.38 -0.71 1.35
N ARG A 2 12.60 -0.59 0.04
CA ARG A 2 12.26 0.63 -0.72
C ARG A 2 11.44 0.27 -1.95
N VAL A 3 10.61 1.22 -2.38
CA VAL A 3 9.77 1.12 -3.56
C VAL A 3 10.15 2.24 -4.53
N LEU A 4 10.19 1.90 -5.81
CA LEU A 4 10.41 2.86 -6.89
C LEU A 4 9.08 3.52 -7.24
N THR A 5 9.08 4.85 -7.26
CA THR A 5 7.87 5.66 -7.40
C THR A 5 8.05 6.74 -8.45
N ILE A 6 6.95 7.17 -9.04
CA ILE A 6 6.86 8.29 -9.99
C ILE A 6 5.97 9.39 -9.41
N GLU A 7 5.76 10.48 -10.15
CA GLU A 7 4.82 11.56 -9.77
C GLU A 7 5.07 12.08 -8.35
N GLN A 8 6.33 12.42 -8.06
CA GLN A 8 6.73 12.91 -6.74
C GLN A 8 6.32 11.98 -5.58
N ALA A 9 6.40 10.67 -5.80
CA ALA A 9 6.10 9.64 -4.83
C ALA A 9 4.60 9.38 -4.58
N GLN A 10 3.72 9.79 -5.50
CA GLN A 10 2.28 9.56 -5.41
C GLN A 10 1.79 8.35 -6.21
N ALA A 11 2.62 7.81 -7.11
CA ALA A 11 2.24 6.67 -7.94
C ALA A 11 3.38 5.66 -8.13
N LEU A 12 2.98 4.42 -8.46
CA LEU A 12 3.88 3.38 -8.91
C LEU A 12 4.06 3.47 -10.44
N PRO A 13 5.24 3.09 -10.98
CA PRO A 13 5.45 2.97 -12.42
C PRO A 13 4.38 2.09 -13.06
N SER A 14 3.69 2.62 -14.07
CA SER A 14 2.54 1.97 -14.70
C SER A 14 2.24 2.56 -16.08
N GLY A 15 1.48 1.85 -16.90
CA GLY A 15 1.08 2.35 -18.21
C GLY A 15 0.02 1.48 -18.88
N PRO A 16 -0.65 1.99 -19.93
CA PRO A 16 -1.66 1.24 -20.67
C PRO A 16 -1.08 0.02 -21.37
N PHE A 17 -1.94 -0.95 -21.67
CA PHE A 17 -1.57 -2.08 -22.52
C PHE A 17 -1.23 -1.61 -23.93
N GLU A 18 -0.09 -2.06 -24.46
CA GLU A 18 0.36 -1.77 -25.82
C GLU A 18 0.42 -3.06 -26.65
N LEU A 19 -0.15 -3.02 -27.85
CA LEU A 19 -0.15 -4.15 -28.80
C LEU A 19 1.24 -4.48 -29.38
N GLY A 20 2.18 -3.53 -29.28
CA GLY A 20 3.54 -3.68 -29.83
C GLY A 20 4.44 -4.64 -29.04
N HIS A 21 4.03 -5.06 -27.84
CA HIS A 21 4.82 -5.96 -27.01
C HIS A 21 4.34 -7.40 -27.11
N ARG A 22 5.31 -8.34 -27.14
CA ARG A 22 5.02 -9.78 -27.23
C ARG A 22 4.28 -10.34 -26.00
N SER A 23 4.30 -9.64 -24.86
CA SER A 23 3.60 -10.02 -23.64
C SER A 23 3.35 -8.80 -22.75
N LEU A 24 2.38 -8.90 -21.84
CA LEU A 24 2.10 -7.87 -20.83
C LEU A 24 3.32 -7.58 -19.96
N GLN A 25 4.07 -8.61 -19.57
CA GLN A 25 5.33 -8.46 -18.84
C GLN A 25 6.38 -7.67 -19.62
N SER A 26 6.48 -7.88 -20.93
CA SER A 26 7.41 -7.12 -21.79
C SER A 26 7.01 -5.64 -21.85
N GLY A 27 5.70 -5.37 -21.94
CA GLY A 27 5.19 -4.01 -21.91
C GLY A 27 5.38 -3.31 -20.57
N LEU A 28 5.20 -4.01 -19.44
CA LEU A 28 5.49 -3.44 -18.13
C LEU A 28 6.97 -3.07 -18.02
N ARG A 29 7.88 -3.96 -18.42
CA ARG A 29 9.33 -3.68 -18.41
C ARG A 29 9.65 -2.41 -19.20
N ALA A 30 9.09 -2.27 -20.41
CA ALA A 30 9.28 -1.09 -21.23
C ALA A 30 8.70 0.19 -20.60
N TRP A 31 7.54 0.11 -19.94
CA TRP A 31 6.96 1.26 -19.22
C TRP A 31 7.82 1.69 -18.04
N VAL A 32 8.25 0.75 -17.18
CA VAL A 32 9.08 1.06 -16.01
C VAL A 32 10.41 1.66 -16.46
N GLU A 33 11.07 1.07 -17.45
CA GLU A 33 12.36 1.57 -17.96
C GLU A 33 12.22 2.96 -18.60
N ARG A 34 11.15 3.22 -19.37
CA ARG A 34 10.87 4.57 -19.92
C ARG A 34 10.62 5.62 -18.84
N GLN A 35 9.93 5.25 -17.75
CA GLN A 35 9.54 6.19 -16.70
C GLN A 35 10.64 6.44 -15.67
N THR A 36 11.54 5.49 -15.48
CA THR A 36 12.46 5.48 -14.34
C THR A 36 13.91 5.20 -14.70
N SER A 37 14.21 4.90 -15.96
CA SER A 37 15.54 4.46 -16.43
C SER A 37 16.07 3.17 -15.80
N HIS A 38 15.30 2.52 -14.93
CA HIS A 38 15.68 1.28 -14.29
C HIS A 38 15.16 0.06 -15.07
N PRO A 39 16.05 -0.81 -15.59
CA PRO A 39 15.62 -2.08 -16.14
C PRO A 39 15.19 -3.01 -15.00
N LEU A 40 14.07 -3.71 -15.18
CA LEU A 40 13.68 -4.77 -14.24
C LEU A 40 14.52 -6.03 -14.50
N GLY A 41 15.00 -6.70 -13.45
CA GLY A 41 15.63 -8.03 -13.59
C GLY A 41 14.59 -9.14 -13.48
N TYR A 42 13.78 -9.06 -12.43
CA TYR A 42 12.72 -10.02 -12.10
C TYR A 42 11.35 -9.37 -12.20
N ILE A 43 10.35 -10.16 -12.59
CA ILE A 43 8.94 -9.76 -12.64
C ILE A 43 8.06 -10.96 -12.29
N GLU A 44 7.11 -10.77 -11.39
CA GLU A 44 6.07 -11.73 -11.04
C GLU A 44 4.72 -11.03 -11.03
N GLN A 45 3.69 -11.68 -11.58
CA GLN A 45 2.33 -11.14 -11.53
C GLN A 45 1.73 -11.40 -10.16
N LEU A 46 1.13 -10.37 -9.57
CA LEU A 46 0.48 -10.48 -8.26
C LEU A 46 -1.03 -10.60 -8.43
N TYR A 47 -1.70 -9.48 -8.71
CA TYR A 47 -3.14 -9.37 -8.71
C TYR A 47 -3.64 -8.73 -10.00
N THR A 48 -4.86 -9.11 -10.39
CA THR A 48 -5.62 -8.44 -11.44
C THR A 48 -6.83 -7.77 -10.79
N PHE A 49 -6.94 -6.47 -10.98
CA PHE A 49 -8.07 -5.66 -10.55
C PHE A 49 -8.93 -5.34 -11.76
N ALA A 50 -10.23 -5.53 -11.65
CA ALA A 50 -11.20 -5.05 -12.62
C ALA A 50 -12.18 -4.18 -11.83
N ASP A 51 -11.93 -2.87 -11.84
CA ASP A 51 -12.65 -1.94 -10.97
C ASP A 51 -13.30 -0.86 -11.81
N ARG A 52 -14.56 -0.56 -11.51
CA ARG A 52 -15.34 0.49 -12.19
C ARG A 52 -15.18 1.84 -11.49
N ASP A 53 -14.84 1.81 -10.20
CA ASP A 53 -15.00 2.97 -9.32
C ASP A 53 -13.67 3.68 -8.99
N ARG A 54 -12.51 3.12 -9.42
CA ARG A 54 -11.19 3.68 -9.07
C ARG A 54 -10.79 4.94 -9.86
N THR A 55 -11.43 5.22 -10.98
CA THR A 55 -11.04 6.33 -11.88
C THR A 55 -12.13 7.38 -12.11
N GLY A 56 -13.30 7.26 -11.44
CA GLY A 56 -14.39 8.24 -11.55
C GLY A 56 -15.05 8.33 -12.94
N ASP A 57 -14.74 7.40 -13.85
CA ASP A 57 -15.22 7.32 -15.23
C ASP A 57 -16.02 6.01 -15.38
N GLU A 58 -17.15 5.99 -16.09
CA GLU A 58 -18.06 4.81 -16.18
C GLU A 58 -17.47 3.59 -16.91
N ARG A 59 -16.18 3.62 -17.22
CA ARG A 59 -15.46 2.60 -17.98
C ARG A 59 -14.88 1.56 -17.05
N VAL A 60 -15.10 0.29 -17.39
CA VAL A 60 -14.43 -0.83 -16.69
C VAL A 60 -12.94 -0.76 -17.01
N GLN A 61 -12.10 -0.49 -15.99
CA GLN A 61 -10.65 -0.52 -16.13
C GLN A 61 -10.11 -1.82 -15.53
N ILE A 62 -9.32 -2.53 -16.34
CA ILE A 62 -8.55 -3.70 -15.89
C ILE A 62 -7.11 -3.26 -15.64
N SER A 63 -6.64 -3.46 -14.41
CA SER A 63 -5.27 -3.19 -14.00
C SER A 63 -4.62 -4.48 -13.53
N ILE A 64 -3.42 -4.79 -14.02
CA ILE A 64 -2.66 -5.97 -13.60
C ILE A 64 -1.41 -5.48 -12.87
N SER A 65 -1.25 -5.91 -11.62
CA SER A 65 -0.14 -5.53 -10.77
C SER A 65 0.94 -6.61 -10.77
N TYR A 66 2.19 -6.16 -10.73
CA TYR A 66 3.36 -7.03 -10.73
C TYR A 66 4.33 -6.61 -9.62
N LEU A 67 5.05 -7.59 -9.07
CA LEU A 67 6.25 -7.37 -8.28
C LEU A 67 7.45 -7.35 -9.23
N GLY A 68 8.09 -6.18 -9.35
CA GLY A 68 9.34 -6.02 -10.08
C GLY A 68 10.52 -5.86 -9.12
N LEU A 69 11.65 -6.54 -9.39
CA LEU A 69 12.90 -6.29 -8.66
C LEU A 69 13.94 -5.68 -9.59
N THR A 70 14.54 -4.59 -9.14
CA THR A 70 15.66 -3.91 -9.79
C THR A 70 16.65 -3.41 -8.75
N ARG A 71 17.80 -2.88 -9.20
CA ARG A 71 18.84 -2.35 -8.33
C ARG A 71 18.63 -0.84 -8.15
N GLU A 72 18.79 -0.38 -6.92
CA GLU A 72 18.91 1.05 -6.65
C GLU A 72 20.34 1.50 -6.98
N GLU A 73 20.49 2.39 -7.95
CA GLU A 73 21.78 3.00 -8.30
C GLU A 73 21.95 4.35 -7.60
N GLN A 74 23.06 4.53 -6.87
CA GLN A 74 23.26 5.64 -5.92
C GLN A 74 23.35 7.05 -6.55
N ALA A 75 23.51 7.14 -7.87
CA ALA A 75 23.76 8.40 -8.58
C ALA A 75 22.48 9.14 -9.00
N GLU A 76 21.30 8.52 -8.90
CA GLU A 76 20.09 9.07 -9.50
C GLU A 76 19.29 9.95 -8.55
N ARG A 77 19.47 11.27 -8.69
CA ARG A 77 18.48 12.25 -8.23
C ARG A 77 17.66 12.69 -9.44
N SER A 78 16.50 12.06 -9.62
CA SER A 78 15.53 12.45 -10.63
C SER A 78 14.39 13.27 -10.02
N PRO A 79 13.93 14.35 -10.68
CA PRO A 79 12.75 15.09 -10.24
C PRO A 79 11.43 14.35 -10.54
N THR A 80 11.45 13.34 -11.43
CA THR A 80 10.24 12.67 -11.93
C THR A 80 10.00 11.28 -11.33
N HIS A 81 11.06 10.62 -10.84
CA HIS A 81 10.98 9.33 -10.16
C HIS A 81 11.96 9.25 -8.98
N GLY A 82 11.71 8.33 -8.06
CA GLY A 82 12.61 8.13 -6.92
C GLY A 82 12.24 6.97 -6.03
N TRP A 83 13.24 6.55 -5.25
CA TRP A 83 13.11 5.48 -4.28
C TRP A 83 12.57 5.98 -2.93
N ARG A 84 11.56 5.32 -2.38
CA ARG A 84 10.92 5.68 -1.11
C ARG A 84 10.94 4.53 -0.13
N GLY A 85 11.06 4.84 1.17
CA GLY A 85 10.95 3.84 2.21
C GLY A 85 9.51 3.36 2.30
N TRP A 86 9.27 2.07 2.54
CA TRP A 86 7.89 1.58 2.76
C TRP A 86 7.21 2.31 3.92
N TYR A 87 7.95 2.58 4.98
CA TYR A 87 7.45 3.25 6.18
C TYR A 87 7.16 4.75 5.97
N ASP A 88 7.50 5.33 4.82
CA ASP A 88 7.03 6.66 4.44
C ASP A 88 5.51 6.64 4.16
N TYR A 89 4.97 5.48 3.72
CA TYR A 89 3.54 5.28 3.43
C TYR A 89 2.79 4.54 4.55
N PHE A 90 3.50 3.69 5.29
CA PHE A 90 2.96 2.91 6.40
C PHE A 90 3.68 3.25 7.71
N PRO A 91 3.61 4.50 8.20
CA PRO A 91 4.40 4.98 9.33
C PRO A 91 4.07 4.26 10.66
N TRP A 92 2.95 3.55 10.73
CA TRP A 92 2.54 2.78 11.90
C TRP A 92 3.12 1.35 11.96
N GLU A 93 3.79 0.88 10.91
CA GLU A 93 4.30 -0.49 10.82
C GLU A 93 5.78 -0.64 11.26
N ASP A 94 6.57 0.44 11.39
CA ASP A 94 7.99 0.34 11.76
C ASP A 94 8.23 0.29 13.28
N HIS A 95 8.13 -0.90 13.87
CA HIS A 95 8.33 -1.09 15.32
C HIS A 95 9.78 -1.37 15.74
N ARG A 96 10.75 -1.28 14.82
CA ARG A 96 12.16 -1.62 15.10
C ARG A 96 12.81 -0.73 16.15
N ALA A 97 12.33 0.51 16.29
CA ALA A 97 12.76 1.48 17.30
C ALA A 97 11.78 1.57 18.50
N GLY A 98 10.87 0.60 18.63
CA GLY A 98 9.73 0.66 19.54
C GLY A 98 8.45 1.10 18.83
N VAL A 99 7.36 1.24 19.59
CA VAL A 99 6.03 1.57 19.06
C VAL A 99 6.04 2.97 18.42
N PRO A 100 5.67 3.13 17.12
CA PRO A 100 5.58 4.42 16.48
C PRO A 100 4.56 5.33 17.20
N PRO A 101 4.89 6.59 17.55
CA PRO A 101 3.99 7.47 18.30
C PRO A 101 2.61 7.67 17.66
N ILE A 102 2.53 7.63 16.33
CA ILE A 102 1.25 7.72 15.60
C ILE A 102 0.25 6.64 16.04
N VAL A 103 0.72 5.46 16.48
CA VAL A 103 -0.15 4.37 16.93
C VAL A 103 -0.93 4.75 18.20
N PRO A 104 -0.29 4.99 19.37
CA PRO A 104 -1.01 5.35 20.58
C PRO A 104 -1.61 6.77 20.53
N ASP A 105 -0.96 7.73 19.85
CA ASP A 105 -1.37 9.14 19.92
C ASP A 105 -2.52 9.47 18.96
N VAL A 106 -2.63 8.76 17.84
CA VAL A 106 -3.59 9.07 16.76
C VAL A 106 -4.46 7.87 16.42
N LEU A 107 -3.86 6.74 16.03
CA LEU A 107 -4.62 5.63 15.44
C LEU A 107 -5.52 4.94 16.46
N ILE A 108 -4.99 4.54 17.61
CA ILE A 108 -5.77 3.81 18.62
C ILE A 108 -6.97 4.63 19.12
N PRO A 109 -6.82 5.90 19.54
CA PRO A 109 -7.97 6.71 19.97
C PRO A 109 -9.04 6.86 18.88
N ARG A 110 -8.63 7.08 17.62
CA ARG A 110 -9.55 7.27 16.49
C ARG A 110 -10.26 5.98 16.11
N LEU A 111 -9.56 4.85 16.14
CA LEU A 111 -10.13 3.52 15.89
C LEU A 111 -11.12 3.11 16.98
N LEU A 112 -10.82 3.38 18.26
CA LEU A 112 -11.75 3.10 19.34
C LEU A 112 -13.01 3.99 19.24
N ALA A 113 -12.85 5.27 18.94
CA ALA A 113 -13.97 6.17 18.71
C ALA A 113 -14.85 5.71 17.52
N TRP A 114 -14.22 5.27 16.42
CA TRP A 114 -14.93 4.68 15.28
C TRP A 114 -15.65 3.38 15.64
N ALA A 115 -15.00 2.51 16.43
CA ALA A 115 -15.62 1.28 16.90
C ALA A 115 -16.85 1.56 17.75
N ASP A 116 -16.82 2.63 18.55
CA ASP A 116 -17.90 3.06 19.45
C ASP A 116 -19.03 3.84 18.77
N GLY A 117 -18.78 4.42 17.60
CA GLY A 117 -19.73 5.26 16.86
C GLY A 117 -20.96 4.55 16.28
N THR A 118 -21.18 3.27 16.61
CA THR A 118 -22.38 2.51 16.22
C THR A 118 -23.27 2.21 17.43
N ASP A 119 -24.59 2.31 17.25
CA ASP A 119 -25.58 1.95 18.28
C ASP A 119 -25.74 0.43 18.45
N ASN A 120 -25.26 -0.37 17.50
CA ASN A 120 -25.34 -1.82 17.57
C ASN A 120 -24.20 -2.38 18.43
N LEU A 121 -24.56 -2.92 19.60
CA LEU A 121 -23.60 -3.49 20.56
C LEU A 121 -22.76 -4.64 20.00
N SER A 122 -23.33 -5.45 19.10
CA SER A 122 -22.60 -6.57 18.46
C SER A 122 -21.53 -6.04 17.53
N ILE A 123 -21.87 -5.07 16.67
CA ILE A 123 -20.92 -4.43 15.74
C ILE A 123 -19.84 -3.68 16.53
N ARG A 124 -20.21 -2.94 17.58
CA ARG A 124 -19.26 -2.26 18.46
C ARG A 124 -18.23 -3.23 19.06
N ARG A 125 -18.70 -4.38 19.55
CA ARG A 125 -17.84 -5.41 20.14
C ARG A 125 -16.90 -6.02 19.10
N ASP A 126 -17.42 -6.36 17.92
CA ASP A 126 -16.62 -6.90 16.81
C ASP A 126 -15.51 -5.93 16.39
N ARG A 127 -15.87 -4.65 16.15
CA ARG A 127 -14.90 -3.61 15.78
C ARG A 127 -13.81 -3.46 16.83
N ARG A 128 -14.16 -3.36 18.12
CA ARG A 128 -13.17 -3.29 19.20
C ARG A 128 -12.26 -4.51 19.24
N GLN A 129 -12.80 -5.71 19.04
CA GLN A 129 -12.00 -6.94 19.00
C GLN A 129 -11.03 -6.95 17.81
N ARG A 130 -11.45 -6.47 16.64
CA ARG A 130 -10.60 -6.31 15.46
C ARG A 130 -9.48 -5.29 15.70
N VAL A 131 -9.79 -4.15 16.33
CA VAL A 131 -8.78 -3.16 16.73
C VAL A 131 -7.76 -3.79 17.70
N ALA A 132 -8.23 -4.45 18.76
CA ALA A 132 -7.35 -5.07 19.74
C ALA A 132 -6.48 -6.17 19.15
N TYR A 133 -7.02 -6.97 18.22
CA TYR A 133 -6.26 -7.99 17.50
C TYR A 133 -5.21 -7.38 16.56
N ALA A 134 -5.62 -6.44 15.72
CA ALA A 134 -4.76 -5.87 14.70
C ALA A 134 -3.63 -5.01 15.29
N PHE A 135 -3.85 -4.33 16.43
CA PHE A 135 -2.85 -3.42 17.01
C PHE A 135 -2.17 -3.93 18.28
N GLY A 136 -2.42 -5.18 18.69
CA GLY A 136 -1.77 -5.73 19.89
C GLY A 136 -2.20 -5.03 21.18
N LEU A 137 -3.51 -4.85 21.38
CA LEU A 137 -4.06 -4.33 22.65
C LEU A 137 -4.49 -5.50 23.56
N ASP A 138 -4.85 -5.20 24.81
CA ASP A 138 -5.32 -6.18 25.80
C ASP A 138 -4.30 -7.32 26.02
N ASP A 139 -3.06 -6.94 26.34
CA ASP A 139 -1.91 -7.84 26.57
C ASP A 139 -1.51 -8.71 25.36
N ARG A 140 -2.01 -8.38 24.16
CA ARG A 140 -1.58 -9.02 22.91
C ARG A 140 -0.27 -8.41 22.43
N GLY A 141 0.60 -9.24 21.86
CA GLY A 141 1.80 -8.76 21.18
C GLY A 141 1.49 -8.13 19.83
N TRP A 142 2.40 -7.29 19.34
CA TRP A 142 2.42 -6.87 17.94
C TRP A 142 2.67 -8.09 17.05
N ASN A 143 1.91 -8.22 15.97
CA ASN A 143 2.10 -9.27 14.96
C ASN A 143 2.30 -8.62 13.60
N GLU A 144 3.47 -8.83 13.00
CA GLU A 144 3.88 -8.28 11.71
C GLU A 144 3.07 -8.86 10.53
N GLU A 145 2.49 -10.06 10.69
CA GLU A 145 1.66 -10.70 9.66
C GLU A 145 0.30 -10.01 9.46
N LEU A 146 -0.09 -9.12 10.38
CA LEU A 146 -1.39 -8.44 10.37
C LEU A 146 -1.38 -7.08 9.63
N ALA A 147 -0.35 -6.78 8.85
CA ALA A 147 -0.22 -5.50 8.14
C ALA A 147 -1.41 -5.21 7.21
N LEU A 148 -1.91 -6.23 6.49
CA LEU A 148 -3.10 -6.08 5.63
C LEU A 148 -4.36 -5.79 6.44
N GLN A 149 -4.59 -6.55 7.52
CA GLN A 149 -5.76 -6.38 8.39
C GLN A 149 -5.76 -5.01 9.07
N ARG A 150 -4.58 -4.50 9.46
CA ARG A 150 -4.43 -3.13 9.96
C ARG A 150 -4.80 -2.11 8.89
N TYR A 151 -4.27 -2.24 7.67
CA TYR A 151 -4.59 -1.34 6.58
C TYR A 151 -6.09 -1.31 6.25
N GLU A 152 -6.72 -2.48 6.12
CA GLU A 152 -8.16 -2.60 5.86
C GLU A 152 -9.00 -1.95 6.97
N LEU A 153 -8.59 -2.12 8.23
CA LEU A 153 -9.26 -1.50 9.38
C LEU A 153 -9.11 0.02 9.39
N LEU A 154 -7.93 0.54 9.04
CA LEU A 154 -7.71 1.98 8.89
C LEU A 154 -8.54 2.56 7.74
N TYR A 155 -8.65 1.85 6.62
CA TYR A 155 -9.47 2.24 5.48
C TYR A 155 -10.97 2.22 5.83
N GLU A 156 -11.47 1.17 6.50
CA GLU A 156 -12.85 1.09 6.96
C GLU A 156 -13.19 2.22 7.95
N ALA A 157 -12.21 2.66 8.73
CA ALA A 157 -12.33 3.78 9.65
C ALA A 157 -12.08 5.16 9.00
N ALA A 158 -11.83 5.22 7.69
CA ALA A 158 -11.50 6.43 6.93
C ALA A 158 -10.32 7.21 7.53
N LEU A 159 -9.30 6.49 8.01
CA LEU A 159 -8.04 7.05 8.52
C LEU A 159 -6.92 7.04 7.48
N VAL A 160 -7.12 6.30 6.38
CA VAL A 160 -6.28 6.26 5.18
C VAL A 160 -7.15 6.18 3.93
#